data_AF-A0A1C6FD45-F1
#
_entry.id   AF-A0A1C6FD45-F1
#
_cell.length_a   1.000
_cell.length_b   1.000
_cell.length_c   1.000
_cell.angle_alpha   90.00
_cell.angle_beta   90.00
_cell.angle_gamma   90.00
#
_symmetry.space_group_name_H-M   'P 1'
#
loop_
_entity.id
_entity.type
_entity.pdbx_description
1 polymer ?
#
loop_
_entity_poly.entity_id
_entity_poly.type
_entity_poly.pdbx_seq_one_letter_code
_entity_poly.pdbx_strand_id
1 'polypeptide(L)'
;MRSRTNQIIIRLSDEELADLNEKVSRVRGSRERFIRQCISGAAIREAPSVDVPKLIYEVRRVGASLNRILIIANAKGLLEVPELRRAMERNRELEVRIVDAYTKD
;
A
#
# COMPACT_ATOMS: atom_id res chain seq x y z
N MET A 1 6.98 -18.95 16.00
CA MET A 1 6.22 -19.02 17.28
C MET A 1 4.79 -18.59 17.01
N ARG A 2 3.78 -19.44 17.24
CA ARG A 2 2.36 -18.99 17.16
C ARG A 2 2.10 -18.12 18.40
N SER A 3 2.02 -16.80 18.23
CA SER A 3 1.82 -15.85 19.34
C SER A 3 0.35 -15.66 19.74
N ARG A 4 -0.59 -16.27 19.01
CA ARG A 4 -2.03 -16.13 19.23
C ARG A 4 -2.63 -17.49 19.55
N THR A 5 -2.74 -17.79 20.84
CA THR A 5 -3.19 -19.10 21.37
C THR A 5 -4.60 -19.09 21.93
N ASN A 6 -5.16 -17.92 22.25
CA ASN A 6 -6.51 -17.80 22.81
C ASN A 6 -7.57 -17.86 21.70
N GLN A 7 -8.54 -18.77 21.84
CA GLN A 7 -9.65 -18.94 20.91
C GLN A 7 -10.92 -18.26 21.45
N ILE A 8 -11.66 -17.60 20.55
CA ILE A 8 -12.99 -17.06 20.81
C ILE A 8 -13.94 -17.70 19.80
N ILE A 9 -15.06 -18.25 20.28
CA ILE A 9 -16.12 -18.80 19.43
C ILE A 9 -17.29 -17.81 19.48
N ILE A 10 -17.70 -17.30 18.31
CA ILE A 10 -18.80 -16.35 18.17
C ILE A 10 -19.88 -17.03 17.33
N ARG A 11 -21.12 -16.98 17.79
CA ARG A 11 -22.30 -17.38 17.01
C ARG A 11 -22.92 -16.12 16.42
N LEU A 12 -23.22 -16.17 15.13
CA LEU A 12 -23.81 -15.08 14.36
C LEU A 12 -25.12 -15.57 13.73
N SER A 13 -26.10 -14.68 13.57
CA SER A 13 -27.22 -14.92 12.65
C SER A 13 -26.73 -14.90 11.19
N ASP A 14 -27.59 -15.32 10.27
CA ASP A 14 -27.27 -15.28 8.84
C ASP A 14 -27.04 -13.83 8.36
N GLU A 15 -27.82 -12.86 8.88
CA GLU A 15 -27.66 -11.44 8.56
C GLU A 15 -26.33 -10.88 9.09
N GLU A 16 -25.97 -11.21 10.34
CA GLU A 16 -24.71 -10.76 10.95
C GLU A 16 -23.48 -11.35 10.22
N LEU A 17 -23.59 -12.60 9.78
CA LEU A 17 -22.53 -13.24 9.00
C LEU A 17 -22.38 -12.60 7.62
N ALA A 18 -23.49 -12.24 6.98
CA ALA A 18 -23.48 -11.55 5.68
C ALA A 18 -22.82 -10.16 5.80
N ASP A 19 -23.21 -9.36 6.79
CA ASP A 19 -22.64 -8.03 7.05
C ASP A 19 -21.13 -8.10 7.37
N LEU A 20 -20.70 -9.09 8.16
CA LEU A 20 -19.28 -9.34 8.42
C LEU A 20 -18.51 -9.64 7.12
N ASN A 21 -19.05 -10.49 6.26
CA ASN A 21 -18.41 -10.85 4.99
C ASN A 21 -18.32 -9.65 4.04
N GLU A 22 -19.35 -8.82 3.99
CA GLU A 22 -19.34 -7.60 3.20
C GLU A 22 -18.23 -6.65 3.67
N LYS A 23 -18.16 -6.38 4.98
CA LYS A 23 -17.12 -5.50 5.56
C LYS A 23 -15.71 -6.03 5.31
N VAL A 24 -15.51 -7.34 5.46
CA VAL A 24 -14.21 -7.98 5.20
C VAL A 24 -13.81 -7.90 3.73
N SER A 25 -14.77 -7.98 2.80
CA SER A 25 -14.50 -7.85 1.36
C SER A 25 -13.90 -6.49 0.99
N ARG A 26 -14.32 -5.43 1.70
CA ARG A 26 -13.86 -4.05 1.44
C ARG A 26 -12.45 -3.77 1.97
N VAL A 27 -11.99 -4.47 3.01
CA VAL A 27 -10.76 -4.12 3.75
C VAL A 27 -9.54 -4.96 3.34
N ARG A 28 -9.70 -5.92 2.39
CA ARG A 28 -8.64 -6.87 1.98
C ARG A 28 -7.95 -7.56 3.17
N GLY A 29 -8.52 -8.65 3.66
CA GLY A 29 -7.92 -9.43 4.74
C GLY A 29 -8.76 -10.63 5.14
N SER A 30 -8.33 -11.34 6.19
CA SER A 30 -9.13 -12.41 6.79
C SER A 30 -10.13 -11.84 7.82
N ARG A 31 -11.20 -12.58 8.09
CA ARG A 31 -12.19 -12.23 9.13
C ARG A 31 -11.51 -12.02 10.49
N GLU A 32 -10.54 -12.86 10.82
CA GLU A 32 -9.78 -12.80 12.07
C GLU A 32 -8.91 -11.55 12.15
N ARG A 33 -8.38 -11.06 11.01
CA ARG A 33 -7.63 -9.80 10.99
C ARG A 33 -8.58 -8.62 11.23
N PHE A 34 -9.71 -8.61 10.53
CA PHE A 34 -10.72 -7.57 10.66
C PHE A 34 -11.26 -7.47 12.09
N ILE A 35 -11.67 -8.59 12.68
CA ILE A 35 -12.17 -8.64 14.07
C ILE A 35 -11.11 -8.14 15.05
N ARG A 36 -9.82 -8.52 14.86
CA ARG A 36 -8.74 -8.02 15.70
C ARG A 36 -8.53 -6.50 15.57
N GLN A 37 -8.68 -5.95 14.37
CA GLN A 37 -8.60 -4.50 14.16
C GLN A 37 -9.75 -3.77 14.84
N CYS A 38 -10.98 -4.33 14.79
CA CYS A 38 -12.11 -3.80 15.56
C CYS A 38 -11.82 -3.78 17.06
N ILE A 39 -11.28 -4.87 17.60
CA ILE A 39 -10.96 -4.98 19.04
C ILE A 39 -9.84 -4.01 19.45
N SER A 40 -8.82 -3.84 18.61
CA SER A 40 -7.68 -2.95 18.92
C SER A 40 -7.99 -1.47 18.74
N GLY A 41 -9.19 -1.09 18.26
CA GLY A 41 -9.52 0.29 17.90
C GLY A 41 -8.71 0.83 16.72
N ALA A 42 -8.15 -0.05 15.87
CA ALA A 42 -7.38 0.39 14.71
C ALA A 42 -8.31 1.04 13.67
N ALA A 43 -7.81 2.06 12.96
CA ALA A 43 -8.57 2.68 11.88
C ALA A 43 -8.72 1.70 10.71
N ILE A 44 -9.92 1.10 10.58
CA ILE A 44 -10.23 0.18 9.50
C ILE A 44 -10.46 0.98 8.21
N ARG A 45 -9.48 1.00 7.32
CA ARG A 45 -9.58 1.65 6.01
C ARG A 45 -10.02 0.66 4.95
N GLU A 46 -10.92 1.08 4.08
CA GLU A 46 -11.24 0.34 2.87
C GLU A 46 -10.00 0.23 1.98
N ALA A 47 -9.91 -0.87 1.24
CA ALA A 47 -8.84 -1.07 0.29
C ALA A 47 -8.86 0.07 -0.75
N PRO A 48 -7.68 0.59 -1.13
CA PRO A 48 -7.60 1.62 -2.14
C PRO A 48 -8.26 1.15 -3.44
N SER A 49 -8.93 2.07 -4.15
CA SER A 49 -9.45 1.83 -5.49
C SER A 49 -8.37 1.20 -6.38
N VAL A 50 -8.77 0.31 -7.28
CA VAL A 50 -7.89 -0.41 -8.22
C VAL A 50 -7.00 0.56 -9.03
N ASP A 51 -7.44 1.80 -9.21
CA ASP A 51 -6.70 2.83 -9.93
C ASP A 51 -5.45 3.32 -9.19
N VAL A 52 -5.43 3.26 -7.86
CA VAL A 52 -4.29 3.71 -7.04
C VAL A 52 -3.08 2.76 -7.18
N PRO A 53 -3.22 1.41 -7.05
CA PRO A 53 -2.13 0.49 -7.37
C PRO A 53 -1.63 0.62 -8.82
N LYS A 54 -2.52 0.86 -9.79
CA LYS A 54 -2.13 1.10 -11.19
C LYS A 54 -1.29 2.37 -11.31
N LEU A 55 -1.71 3.45 -10.66
CA LEU A 55 -0.96 4.70 -10.64
C LEU A 55 0.44 4.54 -10.01
N ILE A 56 0.55 3.82 -8.89
CA ILE A 56 1.85 3.52 -8.26
C ILE A 56 2.76 2.75 -9.22
N TYR A 57 2.21 1.76 -9.94
CA TYR A 57 2.96 1.00 -10.92
C TYR A 57 3.49 1.88 -12.06
N GLU A 58 2.66 2.79 -12.58
CA GLU A 58 3.03 3.73 -13.62
C GLU A 58 4.16 4.67 -13.17
N VAL A 59 4.05 5.23 -11.96
CA VAL A 59 5.10 6.08 -11.38
C VAL A 59 6.43 5.32 -11.28
N ARG A 60 6.41 4.07 -10.78
CA ARG A 60 7.62 3.22 -10.71
C ARG A 60 8.22 2.95 -12.08
N ARG A 61 7.38 2.67 -13.07
CA ARG A 61 7.82 2.41 -14.45
C ARG A 61 8.52 3.62 -15.04
N VAL A 62 7.94 4.81 -14.90
CA VAL A 62 8.56 6.06 -15.35
C VAL A 62 9.87 6.33 -14.61
N GLY A 63 9.90 6.16 -13.28
CA GLY A 63 11.11 6.31 -12.48
C GLY A 63 12.25 5.37 -12.91
N ALA A 64 11.94 4.12 -13.23
CA ALA A 64 12.92 3.15 -13.72
C ALA A 64 13.49 3.55 -15.10
N SER A 65 12.65 4.05 -16.01
CA SER A 65 13.09 4.55 -17.32
C SER A 65 14.02 5.77 -17.18
N LEU A 66 13.66 6.73 -16.32
CA LEU A 66 14.51 7.89 -16.03
C LEU A 66 15.87 7.48 -15.45
N ASN A 67 15.89 6.53 -14.52
CA ASN A 67 17.13 6.02 -13.93
C ASN A 67 18.06 5.41 -14.98
N ARG A 68 17.53 4.68 -15.97
CA ARG A 68 18.35 4.14 -17.07
C ARG A 68 18.95 5.25 -17.94
N ILE A 69 18.17 6.27 -18.29
CA ILE A 69 18.64 7.42 -19.08
C ILE A 69 19.79 8.13 -18.34
N LEU A 70 19.64 8.34 -17.04
CA LEU A 70 20.67 8.90 -16.17
C LEU A 70 21.98 8.11 -16.19
N ILE A 71 21.90 6.78 -16.06
CA ILE A 71 23.08 5.90 -16.09
C ILE A 71 23.81 6.05 -17.43
N ILE A 72 23.08 6.03 -18.55
CA ILE A 72 23.65 6.17 -19.90
C ILE A 72 24.29 7.55 -20.08
N ALA A 73 23.61 8.61 -19.65
CA ALA A 73 24.10 9.97 -19.83
C ALA A 73 25.28 10.30 -18.90
N ASN A 74 25.33 9.73 -17.68
CA ASN A 74 26.50 9.78 -16.80
C ASN A 74 27.70 9.07 -17.43
N ALA A 75 27.50 7.84 -17.94
CA ALA A 75 28.55 7.08 -18.64
C ALA A 75 29.10 7.79 -19.88
N LYS A 76 28.29 8.65 -20.51
CA LYS A 76 28.68 9.47 -21.69
C LYS A 76 29.22 10.85 -21.34
N GLY A 77 29.31 11.22 -20.05
CA GLY A 77 29.79 12.54 -19.60
C GLY A 77 28.87 13.71 -19.97
N LEU A 78 27.58 13.45 -20.22
CA LEU A 78 26.65 14.36 -20.90
C LEU A 78 25.72 15.19 -19.96
N LEU A 79 25.89 15.21 -18.63
CA LEU A 79 24.85 15.77 -17.74
C LEU A 79 25.29 16.77 -16.67
N GLU A 80 24.54 17.88 -16.62
CA GLU A 80 24.24 18.63 -15.39
C GLU A 80 23.45 17.75 -14.41
N VAL A 81 24.19 17.11 -13.52
CA VAL A 81 23.77 16.14 -12.49
C VAL A 81 22.74 16.64 -11.45
N PRO A 82 22.63 17.94 -11.07
CA PRO A 82 21.83 18.34 -9.90
C PRO A 82 20.30 18.27 -10.08
N GLU A 83 19.74 18.80 -11.17
CA GLU A 83 18.27 18.93 -11.32
C GLU A 83 17.57 17.59 -11.50
N LEU A 84 18.21 16.69 -12.24
CA LEU A 84 17.68 15.35 -12.50
C LEU A 84 17.68 14.48 -11.23
N ARG A 85 18.69 14.67 -10.36
CA ARG A 85 18.73 14.03 -9.03
C ARG A 85 17.58 14.52 -8.14
N ARG A 86 17.32 15.84 -8.11
CA ARG A 86 16.17 16.40 -7.37
C ARG A 86 14.83 15.88 -7.89
N ALA A 87 14.67 15.73 -9.20
CA ALA A 87 13.43 15.19 -9.77
C ALA A 87 13.19 13.72 -9.37
N MET A 88 14.26 12.90 -9.31
CA MET A 88 14.17 11.53 -8.80
C MET A 88 13.83 11.47 -7.31
N GLU A 89 14.44 12.33 -6.50
CA GLU A 89 14.14 12.40 -5.05
C GLU A 89 12.67 12.76 -4.81
N ARG A 90 12.13 13.76 -5.52
CA ARG A 90 10.71 14.13 -5.44
C ARG A 90 9.78 12.98 -5.84
N ASN A 91 10.12 12.21 -6.87
CA ASN A 91 9.32 11.03 -7.26
C ASN A 91 9.32 9.95 -6.17
N ARG A 92 10.46 9.77 -5.49
CA ARG A 92 10.57 8.80 -4.40
C ARG A 92 9.81 9.22 -3.15
N GLU A 93 9.83 10.51 -2.82
CA GLU A 93 9.01 11.08 -1.75
C GLU A 93 7.51 10.94 -2.04
N LEU A 94 7.08 11.19 -3.28
CA LEU A 94 5.69 10.97 -3.70
C LEU A 94 5.28 9.50 -3.56
N GLU A 95 6.13 8.56 -3.94
CA GLU A 95 5.87 7.14 -3.76
C GLU A 95 5.68 6.79 -2.28
N VAL A 96 6.57 7.27 -1.40
CA VAL A 96 6.46 7.06 0.05
C VAL A 96 5.16 7.65 0.60
N ARG A 97 4.79 8.87 0.19
CA ARG A 97 3.54 9.50 0.63
C ARG A 97 2.30 8.75 0.19
N ILE A 98 2.28 8.22 -1.04
CA ILE A 98 1.16 7.40 -1.52
C ILE A 98 1.09 6.10 -0.73
N VAL A 99 2.22 5.42 -0.53
CA VAL A 99 2.28 4.19 0.28
C VAL A 99 1.78 4.48 1.70
N ASP A 100 2.32 5.48 2.38
CA ASP A 100 1.91 5.84 3.75
C ASP A 100 0.41 6.15 3.85
N ALA A 101 -0.15 6.91 2.91
CA ALA A 101 -1.58 7.25 2.90
C ALA A 101 -2.48 6.00 2.86
N TYR A 102 -2.05 4.95 2.15
CA TYR A 102 -2.84 3.75 1.91
C TYR A 102 -2.38 2.50 2.67
N THR A 103 -1.27 2.55 3.43
CA THR A 103 -0.74 1.38 4.17
C THR A 103 -0.34 1.63 5.62
N LYS A 104 -0.26 2.87 6.13
CA LYS A 104 -0.03 3.09 7.58
C LYS A 104 -1.32 2.93 8.38
N ASP A 105 -1.28 1.95 9.29
CA ASP A 105 -2.23 1.67 10.38
C ASP A 105 -2.56 2.94 11.18
#